data_AF-A0A947W8N9-F1
#
_entry.id   AF-A0A947W8N9-F1
#
_cell.length_a   1.000
_cell.length_b   1.000
_cell.length_c   1.000
_cell.angle_alpha   90.00
_cell.angle_beta   90.00
_cell.angle_gamma   90.00
#
_symmetry.space_group_name_H-M   'P 1'
#
loop_
_entity.id
_entity.type
_entity.pdbx_description
1 polymer ?
#
loop_
_entity_poly.entity_id
_entity_poly.type
_entity_poly.pdbx_seq_one_letter_code
_entity_poly.pdbx_strand_id
1 'polypeptide(L)'
;MTKYKILGWGRVTATAYNSMVWQCDDTPWITASGTRCREGVIAANFLPLGTKVMIEGFGNRVFIVEDRMNRRYTNRIDIWMRTYSGALKFGRRQIKYYIVEG
;
A
#
# COMPACT_ATOMS: atom_id res chain seq x y z
N MET A 1 24.13 -3.83 7.25
CA MET A 1 23.25 -5.00 7.46
C MET A 1 21.81 -4.54 7.31
N THR A 2 21.06 -5.13 6.38
CA THR A 2 19.65 -4.78 6.16
C THR A 2 18.84 -5.28 7.35
N LYS A 3 18.09 -4.40 8.02
CA LYS A 3 17.28 -4.70 9.23
C LYS A 3 16.19 -5.76 8.99
N TYR A 4 15.93 -6.12 7.73
CA TYR A 4 14.82 -6.98 7.35
C TYR A 4 15.29 -8.15 6.48
N LYS A 5 14.77 -9.34 6.76
CA LYS A 5 14.86 -10.57 5.96
C LYS A 5 13.75 -10.58 4.91
N ILE A 6 14.09 -10.94 3.67
CA ILE A 6 13.11 -11.13 2.59
C ILE A 6 12.54 -12.54 2.70
N LEU A 7 11.21 -12.63 2.82
CA LEU A 7 10.47 -13.90 2.88
C LEU A 7 9.97 -14.36 1.50
N GLY A 8 9.79 -13.43 0.56
CA GLY A 8 9.32 -13.71 -0.79
C GLY A 8 9.19 -12.44 -1.61
N TRP A 9 8.92 -12.58 -2.91
CA TRP A 9 8.74 -11.45 -3.81
C TRP A 9 7.75 -11.78 -4.93
N GLY A 10 7.18 -10.74 -5.54
CA GLY A 10 6.27 -10.88 -6.68
C GLY A 10 6.17 -9.60 -7.51
N ARG A 11 5.43 -9.68 -8.62
CA ARG A 11 5.04 -8.50 -9.41
C ARG A 11 3.53 -8.31 -9.29
N VAL A 12 3.11 -7.06 -9.15
CA VAL A 12 1.70 -6.70 -8.97
C VAL A 12 1.39 -5.38 -9.66
N THR A 13 0.12 -5.20 -10.04
CA THR A 13 -0.34 -3.86 -10.42
C THR A 13 -0.37 -3.00 -9.16
N ALA A 14 0.36 -1.88 -9.19
CA ALA A 14 0.31 -0.86 -8.16
C ALA A 14 -0.42 0.38 -8.67
N THR A 15 -1.27 0.93 -7.81
CA THR A 15 -1.87 2.25 -7.93
C THR A 15 -1.53 3.08 -6.70
N ALA A 16 -1.92 4.35 -6.72
CA ALA A 16 -1.85 5.21 -5.54
C ALA A 16 -3.20 5.86 -5.31
N TYR A 17 -3.58 5.98 -4.03
CA TYR A 17 -4.80 6.64 -3.60
C TYR A 17 -4.48 7.69 -2.52
N ASN A 18 -5.40 8.60 -2.30
CA ASN A 18 -5.29 9.64 -1.29
C ASN A 18 -6.62 9.81 -0.56
N SER A 19 -6.56 10.11 0.74
CA SER A 19 -7.74 10.31 1.60
C SER A 19 -8.35 11.72 1.45
N MET A 20 -8.43 12.26 0.23
CA MET A 20 -9.09 13.56 0.05
C MET A 20 -10.57 13.43 0.38
N VAL A 21 -11.01 14.22 1.36
CA VAL A 21 -12.35 14.21 1.97
C VAL A 21 -13.48 14.29 0.93
N TRP A 22 -13.24 14.93 -0.23
CA TRP A 22 -14.21 15.02 -1.32
C TRP A 22 -14.37 13.75 -2.17
N GLN A 23 -13.68 12.65 -1.83
CA GLN A 23 -13.73 11.35 -2.54
C GLN A 23 -14.12 10.16 -1.65
N CYS A 24 -14.50 10.37 -0.38
CA CYS A 24 -14.81 9.28 0.57
C CYS A 24 -15.95 9.65 1.53
N ASP A 25 -16.78 8.66 1.88
CA ASP A 25 -17.85 8.69 2.89
C ASP A 25 -17.26 8.79 4.33
N ASP A 26 -18.09 9.18 5.30
CA ASP A 26 -17.96 9.73 6.68
C ASP A 26 -16.71 9.42 7.55
N THR A 27 -15.79 8.52 7.16
CA THR A 27 -14.51 8.26 7.86
C THR A 27 -13.31 8.03 6.91
N PRO A 28 -12.88 9.04 6.13
CA PRO A 28 -11.84 8.89 5.08
C PRO A 28 -10.43 8.49 5.56
N TRP A 29 -10.22 8.43 6.87
CA TRP A 29 -8.91 8.27 7.50
C TRP A 29 -8.77 6.98 8.30
N ILE A 30 -9.77 6.11 8.36
CA ILE A 30 -9.69 4.83 9.09
C ILE A 30 -9.49 3.69 8.09
N THR A 31 -8.43 2.91 8.27
CA THR A 31 -8.12 1.73 7.46
C THR A 31 -8.95 0.51 7.89
N ALA A 32 -9.00 -0.53 7.06
CA ALA A 32 -9.61 -1.81 7.44
C ALA A 32 -9.04 -2.46 8.72
N SER A 33 -7.80 -2.14 9.12
CA SER A 33 -7.22 -2.58 10.39
C SER A 33 -7.56 -1.65 11.58
N GLY A 34 -8.38 -0.62 11.39
CA GLY A 34 -8.77 0.34 12.42
C GLY A 34 -7.71 1.41 12.72
N THR A 35 -6.67 1.52 11.91
CA THR A 35 -5.59 2.52 12.08
C THR A 35 -5.88 3.78 11.28
N ARG A 36 -5.15 4.87 11.57
CA ARG A 36 -5.21 6.08 10.74
C ARG A 36 -4.38 5.93 9.46
N CYS A 37 -4.94 6.36 8.34
CA CYS A 37 -4.24 6.50 7.06
C CYS A 37 -3.01 7.39 7.23
N ARG A 38 -1.85 6.88 6.84
CA ARG A 38 -0.56 7.57 6.92
C ARG A 38 0.39 7.03 5.85
N GLU A 39 1.45 7.76 5.59
CA GLU A 39 2.43 7.27 4.63
C GLU A 39 3.07 5.95 5.13
N GLY A 40 3.17 4.97 4.24
CA GLY A 40 3.58 3.61 4.61
C GLY A 40 2.41 2.64 4.74
N VAL A 41 1.16 3.12 4.71
CA VAL A 41 -0.02 2.24 4.58
C VAL A 41 -0.23 1.86 3.12
N ILE A 42 -0.56 0.59 2.89
CA ILE A 42 -1.07 0.10 1.61
C ILE A 42 -2.36 -0.68 1.79
N ALA A 43 -3.18 -0.70 0.73
CA ALA A 43 -4.32 -1.58 0.59
C ALA A 43 -3.97 -2.77 -0.31
N ALA A 44 -4.29 -3.99 0.12
CA ALA A 44 -4.15 -5.19 -0.70
C ALA A 44 -5.10 -6.28 -0.20
N ASN A 45 -5.73 -7.03 -1.11
CA ASN A 45 -6.65 -8.11 -0.72
C ASN A 45 -5.99 -9.49 -0.67
N PHE A 46 -4.89 -9.70 -1.40
CA PHE A 46 -4.17 -10.99 -1.49
C PHE A 46 -3.11 -11.18 -0.40
N LEU A 47 -2.84 -10.14 0.41
CA LEU A 47 -1.92 -10.20 1.54
C LEU A 47 -2.70 -10.04 2.85
N PRO A 48 -2.36 -10.80 3.91
CA PRO A 48 -2.91 -10.60 5.24
C PRO A 48 -2.69 -9.16 5.75
N LEU A 49 -3.61 -8.66 6.58
CA LEU A 49 -3.36 -7.40 7.30
C LEU A 49 -2.12 -7.54 8.18
N GLY A 50 -1.35 -6.47 8.33
CA GLY A 50 -0.08 -6.45 9.06
C GLY A 50 1.13 -6.93 8.26
N THR A 51 0.94 -7.47 7.04
CA THR A 51 2.06 -7.88 6.18
C THR A 51 2.95 -6.68 5.86
N LYS A 52 4.25 -6.81 6.15
CA LYS A 52 5.26 -5.81 5.81
C LYS A 52 5.81 -6.07 4.42
N VAL A 53 5.84 -5.04 3.58
CA VAL A 53 6.39 -5.13 2.23
C VAL A 53 7.35 -3.99 1.91
N MET A 54 8.36 -4.26 1.10
CA MET A 54 9.14 -3.24 0.41
C MET A 54 8.70 -3.19 -1.04
N ILE A 55 8.62 -1.99 -1.61
CA ILE A 55 8.17 -1.76 -2.98
C ILE A 55 9.32 -1.15 -3.77
N GLU A 56 9.62 -1.74 -4.93
CA GLU A 56 10.66 -1.24 -5.83
C GLU A 56 10.40 0.24 -6.19
N GLY A 57 11.45 1.05 -6.19
CA GLY A 57 11.32 2.50 -6.43
C GLY A 57 10.98 3.35 -5.21
N PHE A 58 10.75 2.75 -4.03
CA PHE A 58 10.57 3.46 -2.75
C PHE A 58 11.77 3.30 -1.79
N GLY A 59 12.94 2.90 -2.30
CA GLY A 59 14.14 2.68 -1.51
C GLY A 59 13.95 1.59 -0.45
N ASN A 60 14.48 1.82 0.76
CA ASN A 60 14.37 0.88 1.89
C ASN A 60 13.11 1.07 2.74
N ARG A 61 12.09 1.76 2.21
CA ARG A 61 10.84 2.01 2.93
C ARG A 61 10.04 0.71 3.07
N VAL A 62 9.62 0.44 4.30
CA VAL A 62 8.66 -0.63 4.60
C VAL A 62 7.26 -0.05 4.64
N PHE A 63 6.37 -0.73 3.95
CA PHE A 63 4.93 -0.51 3.94
C PHE A 63 4.23 -1.61 4.71
N ILE A 64 3.05 -1.32 5.24
CA ILE A 64 2.24 -2.27 6.00
C ILE A 64 0.87 -2.35 5.33
N VAL A 65 0.40 -3.58 5.09
CA VAL A 65 -0.96 -3.84 4.62
C VAL A 65 -1.92 -3.59 5.77
N GLU A 66 -2.50 -2.40 5.81
CA GLU A 66 -3.46 -2.01 6.86
C GLU A 66 -4.87 -1.81 6.32
N ASP A 67 -5.00 -1.75 4.99
CA ASP A 67 -6.27 -1.44 4.36
C ASP A 67 -6.69 -2.50 3.32
N ARG A 68 -7.94 -2.43 2.90
CA ARG A 68 -8.53 -3.33 1.91
C ARG A 68 -9.06 -2.56 0.71
N MET A 69 -9.01 -3.22 -0.43
CA MET A 69 -9.60 -2.70 -1.66
C MET A 69 -10.98 -3.30 -1.86
N ASN A 70 -11.78 -2.70 -2.74
CA ASN A 70 -13.00 -3.35 -3.22
C ASN A 70 -12.71 -4.82 -3.65
N ARG A 71 -13.59 -5.75 -3.27
CA ARG A 71 -13.43 -7.21 -3.47
C ARG A 71 -13.09 -7.62 -4.90
N ARG A 72 -13.47 -6.83 -5.91
CA ARG A 72 -13.13 -7.08 -7.32
C ARG A 72 -11.63 -7.01 -7.62
N TYR A 73 -10.84 -6.36 -6.78
CA TYR A 73 -9.39 -6.26 -6.93
C TYR A 73 -8.71 -7.39 -6.16
N THR A 74 -8.26 -8.41 -6.87
CA THR A 74 -7.67 -9.63 -6.28
C THR A 74 -6.16 -9.66 -6.34
N ASN A 75 -5.52 -8.91 -7.25
CA ASN A 75 -4.06 -8.88 -7.41
C ASN A 75 -3.56 -7.45 -7.64
N ARG A 76 -3.76 -6.58 -6.65
CA ARG A 76 -3.41 -5.16 -6.70
C ARG A 76 -2.92 -4.67 -5.35
N ILE A 77 -1.94 -3.77 -5.38
CA ILE A 77 -1.53 -2.95 -4.23
C ILE A 77 -1.96 -1.51 -4.51
N ASP A 78 -2.60 -0.86 -3.55
CA ASP A 78 -2.87 0.57 -3.57
C ASP A 78 -2.01 1.27 -2.53
N ILE A 79 -1.17 2.21 -2.96
CA ILE A 79 -0.25 2.91 -2.06
C ILE A 79 -0.91 4.18 -1.57
N TRP A 80 -1.05 4.32 -0.25
CA TRP A 80 -1.57 5.56 0.31
C TRP A 80 -0.55 6.69 0.11
N MET A 81 -1.00 7.81 -0.45
CA MET A 81 -0.20 9.01 -0.66
C MET A 81 -0.92 10.23 -0.10
N ARG A 82 -0.15 11.12 0.52
CA ARG A 82 -0.69 12.34 1.16
C ARG A 82 -1.27 13.34 0.15
N THR A 83 -0.71 13.43 -1.05
CA THR A 83 -1.09 14.43 -2.05
C THR A 83 -1.67 13.78 -3.30
N TYR A 84 -2.72 14.40 -3.85
CA TYR A 84 -3.33 13.99 -5.12
C TYR A 84 -2.33 14.06 -6.28
N SER A 85 -1.53 15.13 -6.32
CA SER A 85 -0.48 15.29 -7.32
C SER A 85 0.57 14.18 -7.24
N GLY A 86 0.88 13.67 -6.04
CA GLY A 86 1.73 12.51 -5.83
C GLY A 86 1.11 11.24 -6.40
N ALA A 87 -0.17 11.00 -6.10
CA ALA A 87 -0.90 9.85 -6.62
C ALA A 87 -1.00 9.85 -8.16
N LEU A 88 -1.29 11.01 -8.76
CA LEU A 88 -1.32 11.17 -10.21
C LEU A 88 0.04 10.91 -10.86
N LYS A 89 1.12 11.48 -10.29
CA LYS A 89 2.49 11.23 -10.77
C LYS A 89 2.89 9.76 -10.60
N PHE A 90 2.37 9.09 -9.59
CA PHE A 90 2.65 7.67 -9.40
C PHE A 90 2.04 6.83 -10.54
N GLY A 91 0.78 7.09 -10.89
CA GLY A 91 0.06 6.40 -11.95
C GLY A 91 -0.14 4.90 -11.69
N ARG A 92 -0.78 4.21 -12.64
CA ARG A 92 -0.91 2.75 -12.60
C ARG A 92 0.31 2.12 -13.26
N ARG A 93 1.00 1.22 -12.57
CA ARG A 93 2.17 0.52 -13.11
C ARG A 93 2.32 -0.91 -12.57
N GLN A 94 3.07 -1.74 -13.29
CA GLN A 94 3.53 -3.03 -12.76
C GLN A 94 4.79 -2.81 -11.93
N ILE A 95 4.81 -3.28 -10.69
CA ILE A 95 5.93 -3.06 -9.77
C ILE A 95 6.32 -4.35 -9.07
N LYS A 96 7.61 -4.49 -8.72
CA LYS A 96 8.08 -5.59 -7.88
C LYS A 96 7.89 -5.22 -6.40
N TYR A 97 7.42 -6.17 -5.62
CA TYR A 97 7.32 -6.05 -4.16
C TYR A 97 8.03 -7.23 -3.49
N TYR A 98 8.46 -7.01 -2.26
CA TYR A 98 9.16 -7.97 -1.42
C TYR A 98 8.43 -8.07 -0.09
N ILE A 99 8.04 -9.26 0.33
CA ILE A 99 7.53 -9.50 1.69
C ILE A 99 8.74 -9.57 2.61
N VAL A 100 8.69 -8.83 3.71
CA VAL A 100 9.83 -8.69 4.62
C VAL A 100 9.41 -8.92 6.07
N GLU A 101 10.35 -9.41 6.86
CA GLU A 101 10.24 -9.60 8.31
C GLU A 101 11.51 -9.07 8.96
N GLY A 102 11.42 -8.56 10.18
CA GLY A 102 12.57 -8.05 10.93
C GLY A 102 12.29 -8.04 12.41
#